data_AF-A0A087VDQ1-F1
#
_entry.id   AF-A0A087VDQ1-F1
#
_cell.length_a   1.000
_cell.length_b   1.000
_cell.length_c   1.000
_cell.angle_alpha   90.00
_cell.angle_beta   90.00
_cell.angle_gamma   90.00
#
_symmetry.space_group_name_H-M   'P 1'
#
loop_
_entity.id
_entity.type
_entity.pdbx_description
1 polymer ?
#
loop_
_entity_poly.entity_id
_entity_poly.type
_entity_poly.pdbx_seq_one_letter_code
_entity_poly.pdbx_strand_id
1 'polypeptide(L)' 'AEPVVVLRALYNYAYRAEDGRHVAMVAGEQFLLLHKANEDGWQVSRASEPHWARPFFVPATYVTELDP' A
#
# COMPACT_ATOMS: atom_id res chain seq x y z
N ALA A 1 19.03 7.95 7.90
CA ALA A 1 17.98 7.45 6.99
C ALA A 1 16.66 7.67 7.69
N GLU A 2 15.68 8.28 7.03
CA GLU A 2 14.34 8.38 7.61
C GLU A 2 13.76 6.97 7.78
N PRO A 3 12.98 6.70 8.84
CA PRO A 3 12.40 5.40 9.05
C PRO A 3 11.40 5.09 7.93
N VAL A 4 11.60 3.97 7.25
CA VAL A 4 10.65 3.46 6.26
C VAL A 4 9.52 2.77 7.02
N VAL A 5 8.31 3.30 6.91
CA VAL A 5 7.13 2.67 7.51
C VAL A 5 6.66 1.54 6.61
N VAL A 6 6.69 0.32 7.13
CA VAL A 6 6.17 -0.87 6.45
C VAL A 6 4.72 -1.06 6.86
N LEU A 7 3.85 -1.31 5.88
CA LEU A 7 2.46 -1.64 6.10
C LEU A 7 2.24 -3.13 5.80
N ARG A 8 1.28 -3.74 6.49
CA ARG A 8 0.78 -5.08 6.16
C ARG A 8 -0.71 -5.05 5.86
N ALA A 9 -1.12 -5.65 4.76
CA ALA A 9 -2.53 -5.88 4.47
C ALA A 9 -3.16 -6.81 5.51
N LEU A 10 -4.29 -6.40 6.07
CA LEU A 10 -5.10 -7.21 6.98
C LEU A 10 -6.11 -8.08 6.22
N TYR A 11 -6.54 -7.63 5.04
CA TYR A 11 -7.57 -8.29 4.24
C TYR A 11 -7.18 -8.32 2.76
N ASN A 12 -7.78 -9.25 2.03
CA ASN A 12 -7.75 -9.22 0.58
C ASN A 12 -8.60 -8.05 0.09
N TYR A 13 -8.09 -7.27 -0.87
CA TYR A 13 -8.84 -6.19 -1.48
C TYR A 13 -8.40 -6.01 -2.92
N ALA A 14 -9.35 -5.73 -3.80
CA ALA A 14 -9.06 -5.44 -5.18
C ALA A 14 -9.99 -4.37 -5.72
N TYR A 15 -9.47 -3.51 -6.58
CA TYR A 15 -10.25 -2.49 -7.26
C TYR A 15 -9.66 -2.19 -8.64
N ARG A 16 -10.46 -1.54 -9.47
CA ARG A 16 -10.00 -1.00 -10.75
C ARG A 16 -9.72 0.49 -10.55
N ALA A 17 -8.46 0.88 -10.75
CA ALA A 17 -8.06 2.28 -10.68
C ALA A 17 -8.64 3.06 -11.88
N GLU A 18 -8.68 4.39 -11.76
CA GLU A 18 -9.20 5.27 -12.81
C GLU A 18 -8.42 5.16 -14.12
N ASP A 19 -7.12 4.82 -14.03
CA ASP A 19 -6.26 4.54 -15.19
C ASP A 19 -6.49 3.16 -15.83
N GLY A 20 -7.49 2.41 -15.33
CA GLY A 20 -7.88 1.10 -15.84
C GLY A 20 -7.07 -0.06 -15.27
N ARG A 21 -6.04 0.16 -14.46
CA ARG A 21 -5.26 -0.91 -13.83
C ARG A 21 -6.09 -1.66 -12.79
N HIS A 22 -5.90 -2.98 -12.72
CA HIS A 22 -6.37 -3.78 -11.60
C HIS A 22 -5.32 -3.75 -10.49
N VAL A 23 -5.71 -3.19 -9.35
CA VAL A 23 -4.91 -3.20 -8.13
C VAL A 23 -5.52 -4.27 -7.23
N ALA A 24 -4.67 -5.15 -6.72
CA ALA A 24 -5.05 -6.15 -5.74
C ALA A 24 -4.00 -6.18 -4.63
N MET A 25 -4.47 -6.41 -3.41
CA MET A 25 -3.66 -6.76 -2.24
C MET A 25 -4.19 -8.06 -1.65
N VAL A 26 -3.28 -8.85 -1.12
CA VAL A 26 -3.59 -10.08 -0.38
C VAL A 26 -3.28 -9.87 1.10
N ALA A 27 -4.12 -10.41 1.99
CA ALA A 27 -3.87 -10.38 3.42
C ALA A 27 -2.47 -10.95 3.74
N GLY A 28 -1.70 -10.22 4.55
CA GLY A 28 -0.30 -10.53 4.87
C GLY A 28 0.72 -9.91 3.92
N GLU A 29 0.32 -9.38 2.76
CA GLU A 29 1.21 -8.68 1.83
C GLU A 29 1.76 -7.38 2.47
N GLN A 30 3.03 -7.06 2.18
CA GLN A 30 3.72 -5.91 2.76
C GLN A 30 3.94 -4.80 1.73
N PHE A 31 3.75 -3.57 2.19
CA PHE A 31 3.92 -2.37 1.39
C PHE A 31 4.81 -1.36 2.09
N LEU A 32 5.43 -0.48 1.31
CA LEU A 32 6.13 0.69 1.81
C LEU A 32 5.17 1.88 1.74
N LEU A 33 4.92 2.52 2.88
CA LEU A 33 4.14 3.76 2.91
C LEU A 33 4.95 4.88 2.26
N LEU A 34 4.37 5.49 1.23
CA LEU A 34 4.97 6.66 0.58
C LEU A 34 4.34 7.95 1.09
N HIS A 35 3.00 8.00 1.15
CA HIS A 35 2.28 9.20 1.51
C HIS A 35 0.87 8.88 2.04
N LYS A 36 0.48 9.46 3.17
CA LYS A 36 -0.91 9.41 3.67
C LYS A 36 -1.71 10.52 3.00
N ALA A 37 -2.33 10.23 1.85
CA ALA A 37 -3.01 11.27 1.07
C ALA A 37 -4.22 11.87 1.78
N ASN A 38 -4.98 11.04 2.52
CA ASN A 38 -6.04 11.46 3.44
C ASN A 38 -6.25 10.39 4.54
N GLU A 39 -7.29 10.54 5.36
CA GLU A 39 -7.63 9.61 6.45
C GLU A 39 -7.97 8.20 5.96
N ASP A 40 -8.50 8.07 4.74
CA ASP A 40 -9.02 6.80 4.22
C ASP A 40 -8.09 6.12 3.21
N GLY A 41 -7.27 6.87 2.50
CA GLY A 41 -6.51 6.41 1.33
C GLY A 41 -5.03 6.74 1.47
N TRP A 42 -4.21 5.72 1.61
CA TRP A 42 -2.75 5.87 1.71
C TRP A 42 -2.09 5.37 0.43
N GLN A 43 -1.10 6.13 -0.05
CA GLN A 43 -0.32 5.78 -1.21
C GLN A 43 0.88 4.93 -0.80
N VAL A 44 1.03 3.79 -1.46
CA VAL A 44 2.03 2.78 -1.13
C VAL A 44 2.74 2.26 -2.38
N SER A 45 3.88 1.62 -2.16
CA SER A 45 4.56 0.78 -3.16
C SER A 45 4.72 -0.64 -2.62
N ARG A 46 4.77 -1.64 -3.50
CA ARG A 46 5.06 -3.02 -3.08
C ARG A 46 6.53 -3.14 -2.70
N ALA A 47 6.81 -3.72 -1.54
CA ALA A 47 8.18 -3.96 -1.09
C ALA A 47 8.95 -4.93 -2.01
N SER A 48 8.24 -5.81 -2.72
CA SER A 48 8.81 -6.76 -3.68
C SER A 48 9.05 -6.19 -5.08
N GLU A 49 8.51 -5.00 -5.39
CA GLU A 49 8.63 -4.39 -6.70
C GLU A 49 9.80 -3.38 -6.73
N PRO A 50 10.37 -3.11 -7.92
CA PRO A 50 11.42 -2.11 -8.05
C PRO A 50 10.97 -0.72 -7.59
N HIS A 51 11.91 0.14 -7.21
CA HIS A 51 11.61 1.50 -6.77
C HIS A 51 10.94 2.39 -7.83
N TRP A 52 11.02 2.02 -9.12
CA TRP A 52 10.31 2.70 -10.23
C TRP A 52 8.91 2.13 -10.50
N ALA A 53 8.48 1.11 -9.74
CA ALA A 53 7.14 0.59 -9.85
C ALA A 53 6.12 1.65 -9.47
N ARG A 54 4.96 1.59 -10.13
CA ARG A 54 3.95 2.64 -10.01
C ARG A 54 3.21 2.49 -8.67
N PRO A 55 3.21 3.52 -7.81
CA PRO A 55 2.44 3.49 -6.58
C PRO A 55 0.95 3.29 -6.82
N PHE A 56 0.26 2.84 -5.78
CA PHE A 56 -1.19 2.68 -5.75
C PHE A 56 -1.74 3.04 -4.38
N PHE A 57 -3.06 3.13 -4.26
CA PHE A 57 -3.74 3.49 -3.03
C PHE A 57 -4.28 2.25 -2.32
N VAL A 58 -4.16 2.25 -0.99
CA VAL A 58 -4.75 1.25 -0.10
C VAL A 58 -5.68 1.94 0.90
N PRO A 59 -6.80 1.31 1.28
CA PRO A 59 -7.61 1.83 2.37
C PRO A 59 -6.83 1.75 3.69
N ALA A 60 -6.76 2.85 4.43
CA ALA A 60 -6.04 2.93 5.71
C ALA A 60 -6.58 1.91 6.73
N THR A 61 -7.88 1.62 6.69
CA THR A 61 -8.56 0.64 7.55
C THR A 61 -8.26 -0.82 7.20
N TYR A 62 -7.62 -1.06 6.05
CA TYR A 62 -7.31 -2.41 5.54
C TYR A 62 -5.84 -2.79 5.75
N VAL A 63 -5.04 -1.86 6.26
CA VAL A 63 -3.61 -2.04 6.50
C VAL A 63 -3.27 -1.68 7.93
N THR A 64 -2.13 -2.18 8.41
CA THR A 64 -1.57 -1.81 9.71
C THR A 64 -0.10 -1.47 9.53
N GLU A 65 0.39 -0.45 10.25
CA GLU A 65 1.81 -0.16 10.35
C GLU A 65 2.51 -1.28 11.13
N LEU A 66 3.65 -1.74 10.60
CA LEU A 66 4.53 -2.66 11.29
C LEU A 66 5.63 -1.84 11.95
N ASP A 67 5.66 -1.89 13.28
CA ASP A 67 6.80 -1.37 14.03
C ASP A 67 8.08 -2.14 13.64
N PRO A 68 9.22 -1.44 13.49
CA PRO A 68 10.50 -2.05 13.11
C PRO A 68 11.05 -3.02 14.17
#